data_AF-A0A2N8TAN3-F1
#
_entry.id   AF-A0A2N8TAN3-F1
#
_cell.length_a   1.000
_cell.length_b   1.000
_cell.length_c   1.000
_cell.angle_alpha   90.00
_cell.angle_beta   90.00
_cell.angle_gamma   90.00
#
_symmetry.space_group_name_H-M   'P 1'
#
loop_
_entity.id
_entity.type
_entity.pdbx_description
1 polymer ?
#
loop_
_entity_poly.entity_id
_entity_poly.type
_entity_poly.pdbx_seq_one_letter_code
_entity_poly.pdbx_strand_id
1 'polypeptide(L)' 'IADTSRHAGHADIVRELIDGSVGLTPGKDNMPPGDRARRESHRRRLEEAAREAGVAG' A
#
# COMPACT_ATOMS: atom_id res chain seq x y z
N ILE A 1 3.32 23.09 6.79
CA ILE A 1 2.35 21.97 6.90
C ILE A 1 2.42 21.01 5.71
N ALA A 2 2.54 21.48 4.46
CA ALA A 2 2.64 20.59 3.30
C ALA A 2 3.89 19.67 3.30
N ASP A 3 5.04 20.20 3.73
CA ASP A 3 6.30 19.45 3.72
C ASP A 3 6.34 18.34 4.79
N THR A 4 5.82 18.61 5.99
CA THR A 4 5.73 17.62 7.08
C THR A 4 4.82 16.45 6.73
N SER A 5 3.67 16.71 6.07
CA SER A 5 2.77 15.64 5.62
C SER A 5 3.43 14.75 4.56
N ARG A 6 4.32 15.30 3.73
CA ARG A 6 5.09 14.55 2.74
C ARG A 6 6.17 13.67 3.40
N HIS A 7 6.84 14.18 4.43
CA HIS A 7 7.82 13.42 5.21
C HIS A 7 7.17 12.29 6.01
N ALA A 8 5.97 12.51 6.58
CA ALA A 8 5.23 11.48 7.29
C ALA A 8 4.86 10.31 6.37
N GLY A 9 4.34 10.60 5.16
CA GLY A 9 4.03 9.55 4.19
C GLY A 9 5.24 8.74 3.71
N HIS A 10 6.42 9.38 3.58
CA HIS A 10 7.65 8.66 3.25
C HIS A 10 8.14 7.77 4.41
N ALA A 11 8.01 8.23 5.65
CA ALA A 11 8.35 7.42 6.82
C ALA A 11 7.43 6.21 6.97
N ASP A 12 6.15 6.35 6.65
CA ASP A 12 5.18 5.24 6.65
C ASP A 12 5.58 4.16 5.64
N ILE A 13 5.95 4.53 4.41
CA ILE A 13 6.41 3.58 3.38
C ILE A 13 7.64 2.79 3.87
N VAL A 14 8.62 3.47 4.47
CA VAL A 14 9.83 2.79 4.99
C VAL A 14 9.47 1.80 6.10
N ARG A 15 8.57 2.17 7.01
CA ARG A 15 8.12 1.28 8.08
C ARG A 15 7.36 0.07 7.54
N GLU A 16 6.41 0.27 6.63
CA GLU A 16 5.61 -0.81 6.02
C GLU A 16 6.48 -1.83 5.28
N LEU A 17 7.58 -1.39 4.66
CA LEU A 17 8.56 -2.27 4.02
C LEU A 17 9.36 -3.12 5.04
N ILE A 18 9.56 -2.62 6.26
CA ILE A 18 10.32 -3.33 7.31
C ILE A 18 9.45 -4.34 8.04
N ASP A 19 8.22 -3.96 8.40
CA ASP A 19 7.35 -4.78 9.27
C ASP A 19 6.21 -5.50 8.54
N GLY A 20 5.99 -5.21 7.26
CA GLY A 20 4.93 -5.80 6.44
C GLY A 20 3.52 -5.38 6.84
N SER A 21 3.39 -4.40 7.74
CA SER A 21 2.11 -3.80 8.12
C SER A 21 1.67 -2.78 7.07
N VAL A 22 0.39 -2.37 7.10
CA VAL A 22 -0.18 -1.38 6.19
C VAL A 22 -1.09 -0.46 6.99
N GLY A 23 -1.00 0.85 6.73
CA GLY A 23 -1.85 1.86 7.37
C GLY A 23 -1.22 2.49 8.61
N LEU A 24 -1.79 3.59 9.12
CA LEU A 24 -1.09 4.49 10.05
C LEU A 24 -0.74 3.81 11.40
N THR A 25 -1.69 3.20 12.11
CA THR A 25 -1.43 2.46 13.37
C THR A 25 -2.44 1.33 13.59
N PRO A 26 -2.16 0.33 14.46
CA PRO A 26 -3.16 -0.66 14.86
C PRO A 26 -4.43 0.01 15.41
N GLY A 27 -5.58 -0.25 14.76
CA GLY A 27 -6.87 0.36 15.13
C GLY A 27 -7.16 1.72 14.49
N LYS A 28 -6.19 2.33 13.80
CA LYS A 28 -6.37 3.48 12.89
C LYS A 28 -5.56 3.22 11.63
N ASP A 29 -5.99 2.22 10.88
CA ASP A 29 -5.33 1.84 9.64
C ASP A 29 -5.46 2.93 8.55
N ASN A 30 -6.35 3.91 8.71
CA ASN A 30 -6.69 4.90 7.68
C ASN A 30 -7.05 4.22 6.34
N MET A 31 -7.52 2.97 6.43
CA MET A 31 -7.94 2.18 5.29
C MET A 31 -9.46 2.18 5.21
N PRO A 32 -10.04 1.98 4.02
CA PRO A 32 -11.45 1.69 3.90
C PRO A 32 -11.79 0.48 4.80
N PRO A 33 -12.78 0.61 5.71
CA PRO A 33 -13.14 -0.47 6.61
C PRO A 33 -13.63 -1.69 5.82
N GLY A 34 -13.22 -2.88 6.25
CA GLY A 34 -13.96 -4.12 5.98
C GLY A 34 -13.54 -4.99 4.80
N ASP A 35 -12.44 -4.74 4.07
CA ASP A 35 -12.23 -5.52 2.84
C ASP A 35 -10.79 -5.89 2.49
N ARG A 36 -10.10 -6.60 3.41
CA ARG A 36 -8.77 -7.18 3.15
C ARG A 36 -8.79 -8.09 1.91
N ALA A 37 -9.82 -8.93 1.76
CA ALA A 37 -9.95 -9.84 0.64
C ALA A 37 -10.08 -9.10 -0.71
N ARG A 38 -10.88 -8.03 -0.75
CA ARG A 38 -10.97 -7.16 -1.93
C ARG A 38 -9.65 -6.47 -2.26
N ARG A 39 -8.91 -5.99 -1.26
CA ARG A 39 -7.58 -5.40 -1.48
C ARG A 39 -6.60 -6.42 -2.03
N GLU A 40 -6.61 -7.65 -1.50
CA GLU A 40 -5.74 -8.71 -1.99
C GLU A 40 -6.08 -9.11 -3.43
N SER A 41 -7.38 -9.26 -3.76
CA SER A 41 -7.84 -9.52 -5.12
C SER A 41 -7.43 -8.41 -6.09
N HIS A 42 -7.58 -7.14 -5.68
CA HIS A 42 -7.14 -6.01 -6.48
C HIS A 42 -5.61 -6.00 -6.70
N ARG A 43 -4.83 -6.27 -5.65
CA ARG A 43 -3.37 -6.39 -5.75
C ARG A 43 -2.95 -7.47 -6.74
N ARG A 44 -3.55 -8.67 -6.66
CA ARG A 44 -3.24 -9.77 -7.59
C ARG A 44 -3.48 -9.38 -9.05
N ARG A 45 -4.60 -8.71 -9.34
CA ARG A 45 -4.92 -8.23 -10.70
C ARG A 45 -3.91 -7.21 -11.21
N LEU A 46 -3.46 -6.28 -10.35
CA LEU A 46 -2.43 -5.30 -10.73
C LEU A 46 -1.07 -5.96 -10.99
N GLU A 47 -0.68 -6.92 -10.16
CA GLU A 47 0.57 -7.67 -10.34
C GLU A 47 0.56 -8.49 -11.64
N GLU A 48 -0.57 -9.07 -12.01
CA GLU A 48 -0.74 -9.77 -13.29
C GLU A 48 -0.58 -8.83 -14.47
N ALA A 49 -1.30 -7.71 -14.48
CA ALA A 49 -1.19 -6.70 -15.53
C ALA A 49 0.24 -6.13 -15.66
N ALA A 50 0.93 -5.92 -14.53
CA ALA A 50 2.32 -5.45 -14.54
C ALA A 50 3.29 -6.49 -15.13
N ARG A 51 3.08 -7.79 -14.82
CA ARG A 51 3.86 -8.88 -15.43
C ARG A 51 3.62 -8.97 -16.93
N GLU A 52 2.37 -8.91 -17.37
CA GLU A 52 2.02 -8.93 -18.80
C GLU A 52 2.67 -7.77 -19.56
N ALA A 53 2.58 -6.54 -19.01
CA ALA A 53 3.19 -5.37 -19.61
C ALA A 53 4.73 -5.44 -19.65
N GLY A 54 5.35 -6.00 -18.61
CA GLY A 54 6.81 -6.18 -18.54
C GLY A 54 7.34 -7.30 -19.45
N VAL A 55 6.50 -8.26 -19.84
CA VAL A 55 6.83 -9.29 -20.84
C VAL A 55 6.59 -8.78 -22.26
N ALA A 56 5.69 -7.82 -22.44
CA ALA A 56 5.37 -7.22 -23.74
C ALA A 56 6.31 -6.07 -24.18
N GLY A 57 7.22 -5.62 -23.32
CA GLY A 57 8.21 -4.58 -23.60
C GLY A 57 9.61 -5.14 -23.80
#